data_AF-A0A8R7R9R1-F1
#
_entry.id   AF-A0A8R7R9R1-F1
#
_cell.length_a   1.000
_cell.length_b   1.000
_cell.length_c   1.000
_cell.angle_alpha   90.00
_cell.angle_beta   90.00
_cell.angle_gamma   90.00
#
_symmetry.space_group_name_H-M   'P 1'
#
loop_
_entity.id
_entity.type
_entity.pdbx_description
1 polymer ?
#
loop_
_entity_poly.entity_id
_entity_poly.type
_entity_poly.pdbx_seq_one_letter_code
_entity_poly.pdbx_strand_id
1 'polypeptide(L)'
;MLKTDQIVEFNGQFILSDGNGRFYYVQLAPQLGLQEITTDKQDWSPEPRDMTEVLVCGDMLIVLIPLACELYRLDFSTKPASVMTLEKLDDWALFIRAEETGTPLSCMSPEQWGGRSNSC
;
A
#
# COMPACT_ATOMS: atom_id res chain seq x y z
N MET A 1 -11.76 16.25 7.97
CA MET A 1 -10.97 15.45 8.93
C MET A 1 -10.27 14.38 8.12
N LEU A 2 -8.94 14.39 8.03
CA LEU A 2 -8.18 13.28 7.43
C LEU A 2 -8.39 12.07 8.35
N LYS A 3 -9.08 11.04 7.86
CA LYS A 3 -9.19 9.77 8.57
C LYS A 3 -7.94 8.97 8.21
N THR A 4 -6.94 9.03 9.06
CA THR A 4 -5.67 8.31 8.86
C THR A 4 -5.80 6.93 9.51
N ASP A 5 -6.03 5.90 8.71
CA ASP A 5 -6.15 4.53 9.22
C ASP A 5 -4.83 3.74 9.13
N GLN A 6 -3.81 4.20 8.37
CA GLN A 6 -2.54 3.46 8.22
C GLN A 6 -1.29 4.32 7.90
N ILE A 7 -0.26 4.26 8.77
CA ILE A 7 1.12 4.72 8.51
C ILE A 7 2.01 3.48 8.54
N VAL A 8 2.90 3.33 7.56
CA VAL A 8 3.85 2.22 7.49
C VAL A 8 5.29 2.72 7.45
N GLU A 9 6.21 1.94 8.00
CA GLU A 9 7.66 2.17 7.83
C GLU A 9 8.17 1.33 6.66
N PHE A 10 8.79 1.98 5.68
CA PHE A 10 9.38 1.33 4.51
C PHE A 10 10.73 1.96 4.20
N ASN A 11 11.80 1.15 4.15
CA ASN A 11 13.17 1.60 3.89
C ASN A 11 13.62 2.78 4.78
N GLY A 12 13.23 2.78 6.06
CA GLY A 12 13.57 3.83 7.02
C GLY A 12 12.79 5.14 6.87
N GLN A 13 11.75 5.16 6.02
CA GLN A 13 10.84 6.29 5.86
C GLN A 13 9.44 5.89 6.32
N PHE A 14 8.72 6.83 6.93
CA PHE A 14 7.31 6.65 7.26
C PHE A 14 6.45 7.14 6.10
N ILE A 15 5.50 6.32 5.68
CA ILE A 15 4.63 6.59 4.54
C ILE A 15 3.18 6.48 4.99
N LEU A 16 2.41 7.48 4.61
CA LEU A 16 0.98 7.60 4.88
C LEU A 16 0.21 7.58 3.56
N SER A 17 -0.91 6.85 3.50
CA SER A 17 -1.96 7.09 2.51
C SER A 17 -3.07 7.95 3.11
N ASP A 18 -3.62 8.88 2.33
CA ASP A 18 -4.80 9.66 2.74
C ASP A 18 -6.13 8.98 2.40
N GLY A 19 -6.09 7.75 1.86
CA GLY A 19 -7.26 6.99 1.43
C GLY A 19 -7.84 7.41 0.08
N ASN A 20 -7.29 8.45 -0.58
CA ASN A 20 -7.76 8.95 -1.89
C ASN A 20 -6.66 8.81 -2.96
N GLY A 21 -5.82 7.79 -2.79
CA GLY A 21 -4.67 7.51 -3.64
C GLY A 21 -3.54 8.54 -3.54
N ARG A 22 -3.50 9.43 -2.55
CA ARG A 22 -2.32 10.27 -2.31
C ARG A 22 -1.47 9.66 -1.21
N PHE A 23 -0.15 9.85 -1.35
CA PHE A 23 0.84 9.30 -0.45
C PHE A 23 1.75 10.39 0.06
N TYR A 24 2.21 10.26 1.30
CA TYR A 24 3.00 11.27 1.97
C TYR A 24 4.18 10.63 2.69
N TYR A 25 5.36 11.24 2.58
CA TYR A 25 6.41 11.03 3.57
C TYR A 25 5.99 11.72 4.87
N VAL A 26 6.05 10.99 5.98
CA VAL A 26 5.80 11.49 7.32
C VAL A 26 7.12 11.79 8.00
N GLN A 27 7.34 13.06 8.33
CA GLN A 27 8.43 13.49 9.19
C GLN A 27 7.93 13.55 10.63
N LEU A 28 8.49 12.74 11.54
CA LEU A 28 8.06 12.73 12.96
C LEU A 28 8.78 13.79 13.81
N ALA A 29 10.02 14.13 13.48
CA ALA A 29 10.87 15.03 14.26
C ALA A 29 11.68 15.98 13.35
N PRO A 30 12.05 17.19 13.82
CA PRO A 30 11.71 17.79 15.12
C PRO A 30 10.25 18.26 15.22
N GLN A 31 9.54 18.35 14.11
CA GLN A 31 8.12 18.68 14.03
C GLN A 31 7.43 17.71 13.08
N LEU A 32 6.15 17.43 13.35
CA LEU A 32 5.33 16.59 12.48
C LEU A 32 5.13 17.31 11.13
N GLY A 33 5.57 16.67 10.05
CA GLY A 33 5.45 17.18 8.69
C GLY A 33 4.93 16.11 7.74
N LEU A 34 4.17 16.54 6.73
CA LEU A 34 3.72 15.70 5.62
C LEU A 34 4.24 16.29 4.32
N GLN A 35 4.96 15.49 3.54
CA GLN A 35 5.41 15.85 2.21
C GLN A 35 4.76 14.92 1.19
N GLU A 36 3.96 15.45 0.28
CA GLU A 36 3.31 14.67 -0.76
C GLU A 36 4.35 14.03 -1.69
N ILE A 37 4.16 12.75 -1.96
CA ILE A 37 4.95 11.97 -2.91
C ILE A 37 4.37 12.19 -4.29
N THR A 38 5.17 12.75 -5.21
CA THR A 38 4.76 12.81 -6.62
C THR A 38 4.79 11.41 -7.20
N THR A 39 3.64 10.95 -7.71
CA THR A 39 3.48 9.63 -8.30
C THR A 39 3.07 9.69 -9.77
N ASP A 40 3.70 8.87 -10.62
CA ASP A 40 3.15 8.49 -11.92
C ASP A 40 2.09 7.41 -11.71
N LYS A 41 0.90 7.62 -12.28
CA LYS A 41 -0.29 6.78 -12.10
C LYS A 41 -0.83 6.26 -13.43
N GLN A 42 0.04 6.08 -14.42
CA GLN A 42 -0.37 5.63 -15.76
C GLN A 42 -1.14 4.31 -15.74
N ASP A 43 -0.73 3.35 -14.91
CA ASP A 43 -1.38 2.04 -14.78
C ASP A 43 -2.48 1.99 -13.71
N TRP A 44 -2.72 3.10 -13.01
CA TRP A 44 -3.68 3.17 -11.90
C TRP A 44 -5.11 3.26 -12.43
N SER A 45 -5.98 2.32 -12.01
CA SER A 45 -7.39 2.26 -12.46
C SER A 45 -8.18 3.57 -12.18
N PRO A 46 -9.06 4.02 -13.09
CA PRO A 46 -9.79 5.27 -12.90
C PRO A 46 -10.68 5.30 -11.64
N GLU A 47 -11.26 4.17 -11.23
CA GLU A 47 -12.24 4.07 -10.14
C GLU A 47 -12.26 2.67 -9.49
N PRO A 48 -12.52 2.54 -8.16
CA PRO A 48 -12.60 3.60 -7.16
C PRO A 48 -11.21 3.88 -6.55
N ARG A 49 -10.81 5.16 -6.59
CA ARG A 49 -9.57 5.67 -5.97
C ARG A 49 -9.72 5.95 -4.47
N ASP A 50 -10.90 5.63 -3.95
CA ASP A 50 -11.28 5.85 -2.57
C ASP A 50 -11.01 4.57 -1.77
N MET A 51 -10.61 4.73 -0.51
CA MET A 51 -10.22 3.66 0.41
C MET A 51 -8.91 2.95 0.03
N THR A 52 -7.93 3.69 -0.49
CA THR A 52 -6.59 3.12 -0.69
C THR A 52 -5.90 2.86 0.65
N GLU A 53 -5.45 1.63 0.85
CA GLU A 53 -4.67 1.23 2.03
C GLU A 53 -3.24 0.91 1.62
N VAL A 54 -2.26 1.12 2.52
CA VAL A 54 -0.84 0.90 2.24
C VAL A 54 -0.25 -0.08 3.23
N LEU A 55 0.47 -1.07 2.71
CA LEU A 55 1.13 -2.07 3.53
C LEU A 55 2.51 -2.41 3.00
N VAL A 56 3.37 -2.90 3.88
CA VAL A 56 4.68 -3.43 3.50
C VAL A 56 4.59 -4.94 3.38
N CYS A 57 5.04 -5.47 2.24
CA CYS A 57 5.11 -6.90 1.99
C CYS A 57 6.49 -7.28 1.46
N GLY A 58 7.32 -7.88 2.32
CA GLY A 58 8.72 -8.13 1.99
C GLY A 58 9.46 -6.83 1.71
N ASP A 59 10.00 -6.70 0.51
CA ASP A 59 10.68 -5.51 -0.02
C ASP A 59 9.77 -4.60 -0.85
N MET A 60 8.47 -4.91 -0.91
CA MET A 60 7.49 -4.15 -1.68
C MET A 60 6.64 -3.28 -0.76
N LEU A 61 6.34 -2.07 -1.22
CA LEU A 61 5.26 -1.25 -0.70
C LEU A 61 4.05 -1.41 -1.61
N ILE A 62 2.99 -1.98 -1.05
CA ILE A 62 1.77 -2.31 -1.79
C ILE A 62 0.68 -1.31 -1.44
N VAL A 63 -0.03 -0.87 -2.46
CA VAL A 63 -1.30 -0.18 -2.34
C VAL A 63 -2.42 -1.17 -2.64
N LEU A 64 -3.34 -1.31 -1.71
CA LEU A 64 -4.54 -2.15 -1.83
C LEU A 64 -5.75 -1.24 -2.04
N ILE A 65 -6.60 -1.59 -3.00
CA ILE A 65 -7.97 -1.08 -3.12
C ILE A 65 -8.91 -2.20 -2.66
N PRO A 66 -9.36 -2.20 -1.39
CA PRO A 66 -9.98 -3.37 -0.79
C PRO A 66 -11.26 -3.83 -1.49
N LEU A 67 -12.13 -2.88 -1.88
CA LEU A 67 -13.40 -3.18 -2.54
C LEU A 67 -13.24 -3.80 -3.93
N ALA A 68 -12.14 -3.49 -4.62
CA ALA A 68 -11.85 -3.98 -5.95
C ALA A 68 -10.90 -5.19 -5.94
N CYS A 69 -10.34 -5.57 -4.79
CA CYS A 69 -9.22 -6.51 -4.67
C CYS A 69 -8.04 -6.16 -5.59
N GLU A 70 -7.86 -4.89 -5.94
CA GLU A 70 -6.75 -4.46 -6.80
C GLU A 70 -5.50 -4.17 -5.99
N LEU A 71 -4.38 -4.68 -6.46
CA LEU A 71 -3.07 -4.50 -5.87
C LEU A 71 -2.19 -3.71 -6.81
N TYR A 72 -1.47 -2.75 -6.23
CA TYR A 72 -0.47 -1.97 -6.94
C TYR A 72 0.82 -1.93 -6.13
N ARG A 73 1.95 -1.88 -6.82
CA ARG A 73 3.26 -1.59 -6.24
C ARG A 73 3.56 -0.11 -6.37
N LEU A 74 3.89 0.53 -5.24
CA LEU A 74 4.47 1.88 -5.24
C LEU A 74 6.00 1.75 -5.34
N ASP A 75 6.56 2.09 -6.50
CA ASP A 75 7.99 2.01 -6.78
C ASP A 75 8.67 3.38 -6.75
N PHE A 76 9.61 3.53 -5.83
CA PHE A 76 10.41 4.76 -5.63
C PHE A 76 11.71 4.79 -6.46
N SER A 77 11.98 3.75 -7.26
CA SER A 77 13.16 3.71 -8.14
C SER A 77 13.08 4.75 -9.28
N THR A 78 11.86 5.18 -9.61
CA THR A 78 11.55 6.18 -10.64
C THR A 78 11.30 7.56 -10.03
N LYS A 79 11.37 8.62 -10.87
CA LYS A 79 11.03 9.99 -10.48
C LYS A 79 10.15 10.63 -11.57
N PRO A 80 8.86 10.90 -11.30
CA PRO A 80 8.12 10.61 -10.05
C PRO A 80 8.01 9.11 -9.76
N ALA A 81 7.64 8.75 -8.54
CA ALA A 81 7.49 7.34 -8.13
C ALA A 81 6.36 6.68 -8.94
N SER A 82 6.58 5.51 -9.51
CA SER A 82 5.58 4.85 -10.36
C SER A 82 4.64 4.00 -9.53
N VAL A 83 3.36 4.02 -9.89
CA VAL A 83 2.39 3.04 -9.39
C VAL A 83 2.06 2.04 -10.49
N MET A 84 2.44 0.79 -10.24
CA MET A 84 2.33 -0.30 -11.21
C MET A 84 1.36 -1.36 -10.72
N THR A 85 0.50 -1.87 -11.60
CA THR A 85 -0.41 -2.98 -11.27
C THR A 85 0.39 -4.21 -10.85
N LEU A 86 -0.07 -4.87 -9.78
CA LEU A 86 0.52 -6.10 -9.27
C LEU A 86 -0.48 -7.25 -9.45
N GLU A 87 -0.34 -8.02 -10.52
CA GLU A 87 -1.27 -9.11 -10.86
C GLU A 87 -1.27 -10.26 -9.84
N LYS A 88 -0.14 -10.49 -9.17
CA LYS A 88 0.03 -11.55 -8.18
C LYS A 88 1.12 -11.20 -7.17
N LEU A 89 1.00 -11.77 -5.97
CA LEU A 89 1.96 -11.62 -4.88
C LEU A 89 3.10 -12.66 -4.92
N ASP A 90 3.10 -13.55 -5.92
CA ASP A 90 4.04 -14.66 -6.04
C ASP A 90 4.18 -15.49 -4.76
N ASP A 91 5.29 -15.37 -4.04
CA ASP A 91 5.61 -16.10 -2.81
C ASP A 91 5.19 -15.34 -1.54
N TRP A 92 4.17 -14.48 -1.65
CA TRP A 92 3.59 -13.74 -0.54
C TRP A 92 2.07 -13.93 -0.46
N ALA A 93 1.52 -13.81 0.75
CA ALA A 93 0.09 -13.85 1.01
C ALA A 93 -0.33 -12.63 1.83
N LEU A 94 -1.45 -12.03 1.42
CA LEU A 94 -2.09 -10.89 2.08
C LEU A 94 -3.18 -11.39 3.03
N PHE A 95 -3.10 -10.94 4.28
CA PHE A 95 -4.13 -11.20 5.29
C PHE A 95 -4.92 -9.91 5.48
N ILE A 96 -6.19 -9.95 5.11
CA ILE A 96 -7.09 -8.80 5.15
C ILE A 96 -8.17 -9.07 6.19
N ARG A 97 -8.54 -8.05 6.97
CA ARG A 97 -9.66 -8.17 7.91
C ARG A 97 -10.97 -8.38 7.15
N ALA A 98 -11.79 -9.32 7.61
CA ALA A 98 -13.07 -9.66 6.98
C ALA A 98 -14.18 -8.57 7.07
N GLU A 99 -13.89 -7.38 7.61
CA GLU A 99 -14.84 -6.26 7.68
C GLU A 99 -14.96 -5.57 6.31
N GLU A 100 -16.05 -4.83 6.09
CA GLU A 100 -16.37 -4.18 4.80
C GLU A 100 -15.27 -3.25 4.25
N THR A 101 -14.34 -2.79 5.11
CA THR A 101 -13.24 -1.91 4.70
C THR A 101 -12.01 -2.66 4.19
N GLY A 102 -11.89 -3.98 4.43
CA GLY A 102 -10.79 -4.80 3.94
C GLY A 102 -9.39 -4.27 4.28
N THR A 103 -9.20 -3.83 5.52
CA THR A 103 -7.91 -3.35 6.04
C THR A 103 -6.87 -4.48 6.07
N PRO A 104 -5.67 -4.32 5.46
CA PRO A 104 -4.63 -5.32 5.50
C PRO A 104 -4.02 -5.40 6.89
N LEU A 105 -3.94 -6.62 7.41
CA LEU A 105 -3.39 -6.94 8.73
C LEU A 105 -1.90 -7.28 8.64
N SER A 106 -1.53 -8.12 7.68
CA SER A 106 -0.15 -8.55 7.48
C SER A 106 0.08 -9.06 6.06
N CYS A 107 1.36 -9.09 5.68
CA CYS A 107 1.83 -9.83 4.52
C CYS A 107 2.95 -10.77 4.95
N MET A 108 2.88 -12.04 4.53
CA MET A 108 3.89 -13.03 4.90
C MET A 108 4.05 -14.10 3.84
N SER A 109 5.23 -14.71 3.78
CA SER A 109 5.51 -15.78 2.82
C SER A 109 4.73 -17.05 3.18
N PRO A 110 4.15 -17.78 2.21
CA PRO A 110 3.51 -19.08 2.41
C PRO A 110 4.39 -20.10 3.13
N GLU A 111 5.71 -20.03 2.95
CA GLU A 111 6.66 -20.90 3.67
C GLU A 111 6.61 -20.70 5.19
N GLN A 112 6.28 -19.48 5.65
CA GLN A 112 6.23 -19.13 7.08
C GLN A 112 4.93 -19.57 7.77
N TRP A 113 3.85 -19.82 7.02
CA TRP A 113 2.55 -20.23 7.60
C TRP A 113 1.99 -21.55 7.04
N GLY A 114 2.69 -22.19 6.10
CA GLY A 114 2.34 -23.50 5.52
C GLY A 114 1.22 -23.47 4.47
N GLY A 115 0.93 -22.29 3.92
CA GLY A 115 -0.17 -22.07 2.98
C GLY A 115 0.23 -22.00 1.51
N ARG A 116 -0.66 -21.41 0.69
CA ARG A 116 -0.37 -20.99 -0.69
C ARG A 116 -0.65 -19.51 -0.81
N SER A 117 0.05 -18.83 -1.71
CA SER A 117 -0.28 -17.45 -2.04
C SER A 117 -1.68 -17.38 -2.66
N ASN A 118 -2.41 -16.35 -2.27
CA ASN A 118 -3.69 -15.98 -2.81
C ASN A 118 -3.49 -14.78 -3.73
N SER A 119 -4.10 -14.81 -4.90
CA SER A 119 -4.59 -13.56 -5.49
C SER A 119 -5.85 -13.19 -4.72
N CYS A 120 -5.94 -11.92 -4.33
CA CYS A 120 -7.22 -11.27 -4.13
C CYS A 120 -7.98 -11.39 -5.48
#